data_AF-A0A4Q2AC89-F1
#
_entry.id   AF-A0A4Q2AC89-F1
#
_cell.length_a   1.000
_cell.length_b   1.000
_cell.length_c   1.000
_cell.angle_alpha   90.00
_cell.angle_beta   90.00
_cell.angle_gamma   90.00
#
_symmetry.space_group_name_H-M   'P 1'
#
loop_
_entity.id
_entity.type
_entity.pdbx_description
1 polymer ?
#
loop_
_entity_poly.entity_id
_entity_poly.type
_entity_poly.pdbx_seq_one_letter_code
_entity_poly.pdbx_strand_id
1 'polypeptide(L)'
;MDTRLLDYYNRELAYLRELGGEFAQQFPKVAARLRLHESGPPDPYVERLLEGFSFLTARVQLKMDAEFPRFTQALLDAVYPGYIAPLPSMAIVRFAPMMNEGSLAQGWRLPAGTALRARPAASEQTACEFRTAHDLTLWPLELADATVTGAPSWLPRGAVAARQDVRGALRIRLKARGGARLSQLPLDRLTFHLAGPERDALHLLELIAAHALGAVCHDPGQPPRWLHTLDADEIVHEGFDPAQAILPDDGRSFHGYRLLREYFAFPARFLFFSIGGLRAALARATGDECELTVLFDRHDAALEAAVDARHLALNCTPAVNLFSRRADRIPLQPGAREHHVVVDRSRPLDHEVYAVQRLASEQRDDGQSREFRPFHASFADDNGNHGAYYTVRREPRLVSAQARANGTRTGYVGSETYVSLVDSQCAPYDETMRYLSADTLCTNRDLVLLQPPGDANTFTLRVSAPVERIVAIRGPSRPRPPIADAQTAWRLIRHLGLARHTLTDLDDDEGAHALRELLGLHADPADAAMRRQIDGVQRVAFSPVFRRLPASGPLMFGRGVQVNVTVDDHAFSGDSPFLLGAVLEQFFARHVSINAFAECVLTSVQRGTLAHWPARIGRRPAI
;
A
#
# COMPACT_ATOMS: atom_id res chain seq x y z
N MET A 1 9.68 -9.59 -34.04
CA MET A 1 9.57 -11.03 -33.72
C MET A 1 9.69 -11.16 -32.21
N ASP A 2 8.82 -11.92 -31.56
CA ASP A 2 8.91 -12.15 -30.11
C ASP A 2 10.18 -12.97 -29.82
N THR A 3 11.07 -12.47 -28.97
CA THR A 3 12.35 -13.12 -28.67
C THR A 3 12.16 -14.49 -28.02
N ARG A 4 11.02 -14.70 -27.34
CA ARG A 4 10.66 -15.97 -26.71
C ARG A 4 10.44 -17.09 -27.72
N LEU A 5 10.08 -16.78 -28.97
CA LEU A 5 9.79 -17.80 -29.98
C LEU A 5 10.97 -18.74 -30.25
N LEU A 6 12.20 -18.22 -30.12
CA LEU A 6 13.42 -19.02 -30.29
C LEU A 6 13.54 -20.13 -29.23
N ASP A 7 13.20 -19.82 -27.98
CA ASP A 7 13.28 -20.79 -26.88
C ASP A 7 12.24 -21.90 -27.06
N TYR A 8 11.00 -21.54 -27.44
CA TYR A 8 9.96 -22.50 -27.77
C TYR A 8 10.36 -23.36 -28.97
N TYR A 9 10.90 -22.75 -30.02
CA TYR A 9 11.40 -23.47 -31.19
C TYR A 9 12.46 -24.50 -30.83
N ASN A 10 13.47 -24.10 -30.04
CA ASN A 10 14.53 -25.00 -29.60
C ASN A 10 14.01 -26.12 -28.71
N ARG A 11 13.04 -25.83 -27.83
CA ARG A 11 12.39 -26.84 -26.97
C ARG A 11 11.59 -27.85 -27.78
N GLU A 12 10.77 -27.39 -28.74
CA GLU A 12 9.99 -28.27 -29.61
C GLU A 12 10.91 -29.12 -30.51
N LEU A 13 11.99 -28.54 -31.04
CA LEU A 13 12.95 -29.27 -31.86
C LEU A 13 13.68 -30.36 -31.04
N ALA A 14 14.07 -30.05 -29.81
CA ALA A 14 14.66 -31.04 -28.90
C ALA A 14 13.66 -32.15 -28.56
N TYR A 15 12.43 -31.79 -28.23
CA TYR A 15 11.35 -32.74 -27.91
C TYR A 15 11.06 -33.69 -29.09
N LEU A 16 10.97 -33.18 -30.32
CA LEU A 16 10.72 -34.02 -31.50
C LEU A 16 11.88 -34.96 -31.81
N ARG A 17 13.13 -34.54 -31.57
CA ARG A 17 14.31 -35.39 -31.73
C ARG A 17 14.33 -36.51 -30.69
N GLU A 18 14.02 -36.19 -29.44
CA GLU A 18 13.94 -37.17 -28.35
C GLU A 18 12.81 -38.18 -28.61
N LEU A 19 11.62 -37.70 -28.97
CA LEU A 19 10.48 -38.54 -29.35
C LEU A 19 10.79 -39.41 -30.58
N GLY A 20 11.51 -38.87 -31.56
CA GLY A 20 11.98 -39.64 -32.72
C GLY A 20 12.92 -40.78 -32.33
N GLY A 21 13.79 -40.55 -31.35
CA GLY A 21 14.67 -41.56 -30.77
C GLY A 21 13.90 -42.65 -30.00
N GLU A 22 12.95 -42.26 -29.15
CA GLU A 22 12.08 -43.20 -28.43
C GLU A 22 11.24 -44.06 -29.40
N PHE A 23 10.67 -43.43 -30.42
CA PHE A 23 9.92 -44.11 -31.47
C PHE A 23 10.81 -45.13 -32.22
N ALA A 24 12.06 -44.75 -32.49
CA ALA A 24 13.00 -45.65 -33.15
C ALA A 24 13.33 -46.90 -32.32
N GLN A 25 13.46 -46.74 -31.00
CA GLN A 25 13.67 -47.84 -30.06
C GLN A 25 12.43 -48.74 -29.93
N GLN A 26 11.24 -48.15 -29.85
CA GLN A 26 9.98 -48.89 -29.66
C GLN A 26 9.51 -49.61 -30.94
N PHE A 27 9.77 -49.03 -32.12
CA PHE A 27 9.34 -49.57 -33.41
C PHE A 27 10.48 -49.74 -34.43
N PRO A 28 11.49 -50.61 -34.17
CA PRO A 28 12.71 -50.68 -34.97
C PRO A 28 12.46 -50.98 -36.45
N LYS A 29 11.48 -51.85 -36.76
CA LYS A 29 11.14 -52.22 -38.14
C LYS A 29 10.56 -51.05 -38.95
N VAL A 30 9.82 -50.15 -38.30
CA VAL A 30 9.22 -48.97 -38.94
C VAL A 30 10.27 -47.86 -39.03
N ALA A 31 11.03 -47.66 -37.96
CA ALA A 31 12.11 -46.69 -37.89
C ALA A 31 13.23 -46.97 -38.91
N ALA A 32 13.54 -48.24 -39.19
CA ALA A 32 14.47 -48.64 -40.24
C ALA A 32 13.96 -48.25 -41.65
N ARG A 33 12.65 -48.31 -41.90
CA ARG A 33 12.06 -47.84 -43.17
C ARG A 33 12.10 -46.33 -43.30
N LEU A 34 12.05 -45.61 -42.18
CA LEU A 34 12.13 -44.15 -42.08
C LEU A 34 13.55 -43.64 -41.90
N ARG A 35 14.56 -44.52 -41.84
CA ARG A 35 15.98 -44.22 -41.61
C ARG A 35 16.28 -43.39 -40.36
N LEU A 36 15.47 -43.55 -39.30
CA LEU A 36 15.65 -42.86 -38.02
C LEU A 36 16.80 -43.45 -37.17
N HIS A 37 17.32 -44.61 -37.56
CA HIS A 37 18.23 -45.43 -36.75
C HIS A 37 19.64 -45.59 -37.36
N GLU A 38 19.94 -44.92 -38.47
CA GLU A 38 21.24 -45.04 -39.14
C GLU A 38 22.27 -44.08 -38.53
N SER A 39 23.46 -44.60 -38.22
CA SER A 39 24.65 -43.85 -37.77
C SER A 39 25.26 -42.99 -38.89
N GLY A 40 24.43 -42.35 -39.72
CA GLY A 40 24.79 -41.43 -40.79
C GLY A 40 24.23 -40.03 -40.53
N PRO A 41 24.67 -39.01 -41.29
CA PRO A 41 24.10 -37.68 -41.18
C PRO A 41 22.60 -37.73 -41.50
N PRO A 42 21.73 -37.12 -40.68
CA PRO A 42 20.30 -37.15 -40.87
C PRO A 42 19.91 -36.57 -42.23
N ASP A 43 18.83 -37.07 -42.83
CA ASP A 43 18.33 -36.57 -44.12
C ASP A 43 18.02 -35.06 -43.99
N PRO A 44 18.67 -34.19 -44.78
CA PRO A 44 18.47 -32.75 -44.70
C PRO A 44 17.03 -32.30 -44.94
N TYR A 45 16.23 -33.06 -45.70
CA TYR A 45 14.82 -32.72 -45.95
C TYR A 45 13.93 -33.10 -44.78
N VAL A 46 14.21 -34.21 -44.09
CA VAL A 46 13.50 -34.62 -42.88
C VAL A 46 13.83 -33.66 -41.75
N GLU A 47 15.09 -33.29 -41.57
CA GLU A 47 15.49 -32.26 -40.60
C GLU A 47 14.79 -30.93 -40.88
N ARG A 48 14.79 -30.43 -42.13
CA ARG A 48 14.08 -29.18 -42.47
C ARG A 48 12.57 -29.27 -42.25
N LEU A 49 11.97 -30.46 -42.43
CA LEU A 49 10.56 -30.69 -42.11
C LEU A 49 10.32 -30.63 -40.59
N LEU A 50 11.19 -31.25 -39.79
CA LEU A 50 11.13 -31.20 -38.33
C LEU A 50 11.35 -29.78 -37.82
N GLU A 51 12.28 -29.02 -38.39
CA GLU A 51 12.49 -27.60 -38.12
C GLU A 51 11.22 -26.80 -38.46
N GLY A 52 10.64 -27.00 -39.65
CA GLY A 52 9.41 -26.34 -40.06
C GLY A 52 8.22 -26.66 -39.14
N PHE A 53 8.07 -27.91 -38.75
CA PHE A 53 7.02 -28.35 -37.81
C PHE A 53 7.25 -27.79 -36.40
N SER A 54 8.50 -27.83 -35.90
CA SER A 54 8.90 -27.22 -34.62
C SER A 54 8.56 -25.74 -34.59
N PHE A 55 8.80 -25.03 -35.69
CA PHE A 55 8.46 -23.61 -35.80
C PHE A 55 6.95 -23.36 -35.73
N LEU A 56 6.12 -24.17 -36.39
CA LEU A 56 4.67 -24.05 -36.33
C LEU A 56 4.13 -24.37 -34.93
N THR A 57 4.58 -25.47 -34.32
CA THR A 57 4.16 -25.91 -32.99
C THR A 57 4.62 -24.93 -31.91
N ALA A 58 5.85 -24.42 -32.00
CA ALA A 58 6.36 -23.38 -31.10
C ALA A 58 5.48 -22.14 -31.09
N ARG A 59 4.93 -21.73 -32.24
CA ARG A 59 3.98 -20.61 -32.31
C ARG A 59 2.64 -20.92 -31.63
N VAL A 60 2.17 -22.17 -31.70
CA VAL A 60 0.95 -22.61 -31.00
C VAL A 60 1.18 -22.60 -29.49
N GLN A 61 2.28 -23.19 -29.02
CA GLN A 61 2.63 -23.23 -27.60
C GLN A 61 2.82 -21.83 -27.03
N LEU A 62 3.56 -20.96 -27.75
CA LEU A 62 3.72 -19.56 -27.35
C LEU A 62 2.37 -18.84 -27.25
N LYS A 63 1.43 -19.12 -28.16
CA LYS A 63 0.08 -18.54 -28.10
C LYS A 63 -0.73 -19.08 -26.91
N MET A 64 -0.68 -20.39 -26.65
CA MET A 64 -1.37 -20.99 -25.50
C MET A 64 -0.88 -20.41 -24.19
N ASP A 65 0.44 -20.33 -24.00
CA ASP A 65 1.04 -19.77 -22.79
C ASP A 65 0.75 -18.27 -22.64
N ALA A 66 0.57 -17.55 -23.75
CA ALA A 66 0.18 -16.14 -23.73
C ALA A 66 -1.29 -15.90 -23.30
N GLU A 67 -2.15 -16.91 -23.32
CA GLU A 67 -3.54 -16.78 -22.83
C GLU A 67 -3.66 -16.94 -21.30
N PHE A 68 -2.75 -17.68 -20.66
CA PHE A 68 -2.82 -17.90 -19.21
C PHE A 68 -2.76 -16.59 -18.38
N PRO A 69 -1.91 -15.59 -18.70
CA PRO A 69 -1.92 -14.29 -18.03
C PRO A 69 -3.24 -13.53 -18.16
N ARG A 70 -3.98 -13.71 -19.28
CA ARG A 70 -5.29 -13.06 -19.46
C ARG A 70 -6.33 -13.66 -18.52
N PHE A 71 -6.31 -14.99 -18.39
CA PHE A 71 -7.17 -15.70 -17.44
C PHE A 71 -6.91 -15.28 -15.99
N THR A 72 -5.64 -15.24 -15.57
CA THR A 72 -5.30 -14.85 -14.19
C THR A 72 -5.58 -13.38 -13.92
N GLN A 73 -5.37 -12.48 -14.88
CA GLN A 73 -5.76 -11.07 -14.76
C GLN A 73 -7.27 -10.92 -14.57
N ALA A 74 -8.10 -11.62 -15.35
CA ALA A 74 -9.56 -11.54 -15.22
C ALA A 74 -10.04 -12.06 -13.85
N LEU A 75 -9.43 -13.14 -13.34
CA LEU A 75 -9.75 -13.64 -11.99
C LEU A 75 -9.34 -12.64 -10.91
N LEU A 76 -8.17 -12.01 -11.04
CA LEU A 76 -7.73 -10.97 -10.11
C LEU A 76 -8.58 -9.70 -10.21
N ASP A 77 -9.06 -9.31 -11.38
CA ASP A 77 -10.00 -8.19 -11.53
C ASP A 77 -11.32 -8.44 -10.80
N ALA A 78 -11.75 -9.71 -10.72
CA ALA A 78 -12.94 -10.10 -9.97
C ALA A 78 -12.72 -10.06 -8.45
N VAL A 79 -11.56 -10.51 -7.97
CA VAL A 79 -11.32 -10.73 -6.53
C VAL A 79 -10.53 -9.62 -5.85
N TYR A 80 -9.47 -9.10 -6.50
CA TYR A 80 -8.59 -8.05 -5.98
C TYR A 80 -7.95 -7.25 -7.14
N PRO A 81 -8.68 -6.31 -7.77
CA PRO A 81 -8.17 -5.55 -8.91
C PRO A 81 -6.95 -4.69 -8.57
N GLY A 82 -6.76 -4.38 -7.30
CA GLY A 82 -5.57 -3.67 -6.84
C GLY A 82 -4.26 -4.35 -7.25
N TYR A 83 -4.20 -5.68 -7.41
CA TYR A 83 -2.97 -6.39 -7.78
C TYR A 83 -2.58 -6.23 -9.25
N ILE A 84 -3.55 -5.96 -10.12
CA ILE A 84 -3.33 -5.70 -11.55
C ILE A 84 -3.20 -4.20 -11.86
N ALA A 85 -3.53 -3.33 -10.90
CA ALA A 85 -3.33 -1.88 -11.02
C ALA A 85 -1.88 -1.47 -10.68
N PRO A 86 -1.33 -0.44 -11.36
CA PRO A 86 -0.02 0.11 -11.00
C PRO A 86 -0.05 0.64 -9.57
N LEU A 87 1.08 0.55 -8.86
CA LEU A 87 1.21 1.13 -7.54
C LEU A 87 1.56 2.63 -7.67
N PRO A 88 0.68 3.54 -7.19
CA PRO A 88 0.93 4.97 -7.28
C PRO A 88 2.08 5.40 -6.36
N SER A 89 2.72 6.51 -6.71
CA SER A 89 3.65 7.19 -5.82
C SER A 89 2.94 7.75 -4.58
N MET A 90 3.63 7.75 -3.45
CA MET A 90 3.12 8.23 -2.16
C MET A 90 4.14 9.15 -1.49
N ALA A 91 3.67 10.12 -0.73
CA ALA A 91 4.51 11.05 0.02
C ALA A 91 3.89 11.34 1.39
N ILE A 92 4.70 11.79 2.34
CA ILE A 92 4.20 12.50 3.53
C ILE A 92 4.38 13.98 3.28
N VAL A 93 3.28 14.73 3.32
CA VAL A 93 3.27 16.18 3.09
C VAL A 93 3.02 16.91 4.40
N ARG A 94 3.79 17.98 4.63
CA ARG A 94 3.66 18.88 5.77
C ARG A 94 3.11 20.22 5.32
N PHE A 95 2.08 20.69 6.01
CA PHE A 95 1.45 21.99 5.81
C PHE A 95 2.00 22.97 6.85
N ALA A 96 2.58 24.07 6.40
CA ALA A 96 2.96 25.18 7.27
C ALA A 96 1.78 26.16 7.37
N PRO A 97 1.02 26.18 8.48
CA PRO A 97 -0.13 27.06 8.61
C PRO A 97 0.29 28.53 8.73
N MET A 98 -0.52 29.44 8.19
CA MET A 98 -0.33 30.87 8.36
C MET A 98 -0.73 31.29 9.79
N MET A 99 0.23 31.27 10.71
CA MET A 99 0.00 31.40 12.15
C MET A 99 -0.74 32.68 12.59
N ASN A 100 -0.77 33.72 11.76
CA ASN A 100 -1.46 34.98 12.07
C ASN A 100 -2.94 34.99 11.64
N GLU A 101 -3.44 33.92 11.02
CA GLU A 101 -4.85 33.83 10.62
C GLU A 101 -5.75 33.40 11.77
N GLY A 102 -6.78 34.20 12.06
CA GLY A 102 -7.73 33.93 13.14
C GLY A 102 -8.59 32.68 12.94
N SER A 103 -8.73 32.19 11.70
CA SER A 103 -9.47 30.97 11.35
C SER A 103 -8.91 29.71 12.02
N LEU A 104 -7.61 29.70 12.34
CA LEU A 104 -6.93 28.58 12.99
C LEU A 104 -7.36 28.38 14.45
N ALA A 105 -7.84 29.43 15.14
CA ALA A 105 -8.20 29.35 16.56
C ALA A 105 -9.34 28.35 16.84
N GLN A 106 -10.18 28.07 15.84
CA GLN A 106 -11.26 27.07 15.92
C GLN A 106 -10.85 25.70 15.34
N GLY A 107 -9.63 25.57 14.81
CA GLY A 107 -9.16 24.41 14.07
C GLY A 107 -9.67 24.44 12.62
N TRP A 108 -8.78 24.62 11.65
CA TRP A 108 -9.16 24.63 10.24
C TRP A 108 -9.01 23.23 9.64
N ARG A 109 -10.12 22.63 9.20
CA ARG A 109 -10.14 21.26 8.68
C ARG A 109 -9.83 21.22 7.18
N LEU A 110 -8.78 20.50 6.82
CA LEU A 110 -8.46 20.04 5.49
C LEU A 110 -9.00 18.61 5.30
N PRO A 111 -9.98 18.37 4.43
CA PRO A 111 -10.50 17.03 4.21
C PRO A 111 -9.51 16.14 3.46
N ALA A 112 -9.60 14.83 3.70
CA ALA A 112 -9.02 13.79 2.86
C ALA A 112 -9.53 13.95 1.41
N GLY A 113 -8.71 13.52 0.45
CA GLY A 113 -8.99 13.69 -0.97
C GLY A 113 -8.72 15.10 -1.50
N THR A 114 -8.16 16.01 -0.70
CA THR A 114 -7.81 17.36 -1.18
C THR A 114 -6.74 17.28 -2.27
N ALA A 115 -6.96 17.98 -3.38
CA ALA A 115 -6.03 18.06 -4.50
C ALA A 115 -4.79 18.91 -4.17
N LEU A 116 -3.62 18.27 -4.30
CA LEU A 116 -2.31 18.89 -4.23
C LEU A 116 -1.68 18.88 -5.61
N ARG A 117 -1.17 20.02 -6.07
CA ARG A 117 -0.46 20.13 -7.34
C ARG A 117 1.00 20.45 -7.09
N ALA A 118 1.88 19.55 -7.49
CA ALA A 118 3.30 19.79 -7.44
C ALA A 118 3.75 20.66 -8.61
N ARG A 119 4.88 21.34 -8.47
CA ARG A 119 5.47 22.10 -9.57
C ARG A 119 5.91 21.12 -10.69
N PRO A 120 5.63 21.43 -11.97
CA PRO A 120 6.17 20.65 -13.08
C PRO A 120 7.71 20.62 -13.05
N ALA A 121 8.31 19.53 -13.51
CA ALA A 121 9.75 19.47 -13.75
C ALA A 121 10.13 20.47 -14.87
N ALA A 122 11.36 20.98 -14.87
CA ALA A 122 11.77 22.03 -15.80
C ALA A 122 11.62 21.64 -17.30
N SER A 123 11.76 20.36 -17.61
CA SER A 123 11.60 19.80 -18.97
C SER A 123 10.17 19.36 -19.29
N GLU A 124 9.24 19.43 -18.35
CA GLU A 124 7.90 18.86 -18.47
C GLU A 124 6.80 19.92 -18.29
N GLN A 125 5.73 19.81 -19.06
CA GLN A 125 4.59 20.74 -18.96
C GLN A 125 3.50 20.24 -18.01
N THR A 126 3.48 18.95 -17.71
CA THR A 126 2.44 18.33 -16.88
C THR A 126 2.87 18.33 -15.42
N ALA A 127 2.04 18.92 -14.57
CA ALA A 127 2.23 18.89 -13.13
C ALA A 127 1.80 17.54 -12.56
N CYS A 128 2.54 17.04 -11.56
CA CYS A 128 2.07 15.90 -10.79
C CYS A 128 0.95 16.32 -9.83
N GLU A 129 -0.10 15.51 -9.76
CA GLU A 129 -1.24 15.69 -8.87
C GLU A 129 -1.27 14.62 -7.79
N PHE A 130 -1.45 15.05 -6.54
CA PHE A 130 -1.63 14.17 -5.40
C PHE A 130 -2.98 14.44 -4.74
N ARG A 131 -3.46 13.50 -3.94
CA ARG A 131 -4.62 13.63 -3.07
C ARG A 131 -4.19 13.35 -1.64
N THR A 132 -4.60 14.19 -0.68
CA THR A 132 -4.37 13.90 0.75
C THR A 132 -5.11 12.61 1.12
N ALA A 133 -4.50 11.75 1.92
CA ALA A 133 -5.11 10.49 2.32
C ALA A 133 -5.97 10.63 3.57
N HIS A 134 -5.58 11.51 4.50
CA HIS A 134 -6.24 11.67 5.80
C HIS A 134 -6.82 13.08 5.93
N ASP A 135 -7.84 13.19 6.78
CA ASP A 135 -8.31 14.49 7.27
C ASP A 135 -7.22 15.09 8.17
N LEU A 136 -6.98 16.39 8.00
CA LEU A 136 -6.01 17.13 8.78
C LEU A 136 -6.67 18.37 9.38
N THR A 137 -6.50 18.59 10.69
CA THR A 137 -6.92 19.85 11.31
C THR A 137 -5.70 20.69 11.60
N LEU A 138 -5.64 21.89 11.02
CA LEU A 138 -4.57 22.85 11.23
C LEU A 138 -4.86 23.68 12.48
N TRP A 139 -3.87 23.73 13.36
CA TRP A 139 -3.91 24.48 14.61
C TRP A 139 -2.83 25.57 14.61
N PRO A 140 -3.00 26.67 15.36
CA PRO A 140 -2.00 27.72 15.49
C PRO A 140 -0.92 27.29 16.51
N LEU A 141 -0.38 26.07 16.33
CA LEU A 141 0.56 25.43 17.21
C LEU A 141 1.89 25.21 16.49
N GLU A 142 2.96 25.58 17.17
CA GLU A 142 4.33 25.30 16.77
C GLU A 142 4.95 24.30 17.74
N LEU A 143 5.67 23.32 17.18
CA LEU A 143 6.54 22.45 17.96
C LEU A 143 7.82 23.21 18.28
N ALA A 144 7.98 23.61 19.53
CA ALA A 144 9.12 24.41 19.99
C ALA A 144 10.32 23.52 20.37
N ASP A 145 10.06 22.34 20.96
CA ASP A 145 11.10 21.39 21.34
C ASP A 145 10.55 19.96 21.39
N ALA A 146 11.41 18.97 21.17
CA ALA A 146 11.10 17.56 21.40
C ALA A 146 12.36 16.83 21.84
N THR A 147 12.37 16.28 23.07
CA THR A 147 13.55 15.61 23.63
C THR A 147 13.17 14.34 24.36
N VAL A 148 13.98 13.29 24.20
CA VAL A 148 13.89 12.08 25.03
C VAL A 148 14.76 12.29 26.27
N THR A 149 14.26 11.93 27.45
CA THR A 149 14.99 12.06 28.72
C THR A 149 14.82 10.81 29.58
N GLY A 150 15.59 10.71 30.66
CA GLY A 150 15.27 9.85 31.79
C GLY A 150 13.96 10.23 32.49
N ALA A 151 13.60 9.48 33.54
CA ALA A 151 12.38 9.72 34.31
C ALA A 151 12.35 11.14 34.93
N PRO A 152 11.28 11.93 34.72
CA PRO A 152 11.20 13.29 35.21
C PRO A 152 11.11 13.35 36.74
N SER A 153 12.04 14.07 37.37
CA SER A 153 12.14 14.20 38.84
C SER A 153 10.96 14.94 39.48
N TRP A 154 10.32 15.85 38.74
CA TRP A 154 9.19 16.65 39.20
C TRP A 154 7.83 15.92 39.16
N LEU A 155 7.77 14.69 38.61
CA LEU A 155 6.51 13.97 38.43
C LEU A 155 5.81 13.69 39.79
N PRO A 156 4.53 14.10 39.98
CA PRO A 156 3.80 13.87 41.22
C PRO A 156 3.54 12.40 41.55
N ARG A 157 3.35 12.05 42.83
CA ARG A 157 2.97 10.68 43.23
C ARG A 157 1.52 10.43 42.79
N GLY A 158 1.28 9.31 42.10
CA GLY A 158 -0.03 8.97 41.55
C GLY A 158 -0.40 9.66 40.23
N ALA A 159 0.52 10.37 39.56
CA ALA A 159 0.25 10.98 38.26
C ALA A 159 -0.09 9.94 37.17
N VAL A 160 0.46 8.73 37.28
CA VAL A 160 0.12 7.58 36.45
C VAL A 160 0.07 6.35 37.37
N ALA A 161 -0.82 5.40 37.10
CA ALA A 161 -0.96 4.18 37.91
C ALA A 161 0.37 3.42 38.06
N ALA A 162 1.17 3.35 36.99
CA ALA A 162 2.47 2.68 36.92
C ALA A 162 3.66 3.63 37.13
N ARG A 163 3.53 4.71 37.92
CA ARG A 163 4.61 5.71 38.11
C ARG A 163 5.95 5.11 38.55
N GLN A 164 5.92 4.02 39.33
CA GLN A 164 7.13 3.32 39.80
C GLN A 164 7.92 2.62 38.67
N ASP A 165 7.25 2.35 37.55
CA ASP A 165 7.83 1.69 36.39
C ASP A 165 8.40 2.68 35.39
N VAL A 166 8.14 3.99 35.55
CA VAL A 166 8.67 5.03 34.68
C VAL A 166 10.21 5.05 34.73
N ARG A 167 10.84 4.90 33.57
CA ARG A 167 12.30 4.96 33.38
C ARG A 167 12.72 6.06 32.42
N GLY A 168 11.89 6.39 31.43
CA GLY A 168 12.17 7.42 30.43
C GLY A 168 10.94 8.28 30.12
N ALA A 169 11.15 9.33 29.32
CA ALA A 169 10.08 10.19 28.84
C ALA A 169 10.42 10.83 27.48
N LEU A 170 9.40 11.17 26.70
CA LEU A 170 9.49 12.06 25.54
C LEU A 170 8.77 13.36 25.89
N ARG A 171 9.52 14.46 25.97
CA ARG A 171 9.03 15.80 26.28
C ARG A 171 8.81 16.55 24.98
N ILE A 172 7.58 17.00 24.74
CA ILE A 172 7.17 17.72 23.53
C ILE A 172 6.66 19.09 23.96
N ARG A 173 7.40 20.15 23.62
CA ARG A 173 7.00 21.52 23.93
C ARG A 173 6.22 22.12 22.77
N LEU A 174 5.00 22.56 23.06
CA LEU A 174 4.11 23.21 22.11
C LEU A 174 3.91 24.67 22.47
N LYS A 175 3.87 25.52 21.46
CA LYS A 175 3.62 26.95 21.60
C LYS A 175 2.48 27.39 20.67
N ALA A 176 1.47 28.02 21.25
CA ALA A 176 0.43 28.72 20.52
C ALA A 176 1.00 30.00 19.89
N ARG A 177 0.61 30.26 18.63
CA ARG A 177 1.00 31.44 17.87
C ARG A 177 -0.23 32.28 17.51
N GLY A 178 -0.01 33.45 16.91
CA GLY A 178 -1.10 34.32 16.45
C GLY A 178 -1.96 34.92 17.56
N GLY A 179 -1.46 34.98 18.80
CA GLY A 179 -2.21 35.46 19.96
C GLY A 179 -3.26 34.46 20.49
N ALA A 180 -3.28 33.23 19.95
CA ALA A 180 -4.16 32.17 20.45
C ALA A 180 -3.78 31.76 21.87
N ARG A 181 -4.79 31.48 22.70
CA ARG A 181 -4.61 30.89 24.04
C ARG A 181 -4.90 29.41 23.97
N LEU A 182 -3.99 28.60 24.53
CA LEU A 182 -4.13 27.14 24.53
C LEU A 182 -5.47 26.66 25.12
N SER A 183 -5.93 27.31 26.20
CA SER A 183 -7.20 26.99 26.87
C SER A 183 -8.46 27.28 26.06
N GLN A 184 -8.36 28.02 24.96
CA GLN A 184 -9.48 28.33 24.08
C GLN A 184 -9.53 27.43 22.83
N LEU A 185 -8.48 26.64 22.58
CA LEU A 185 -8.45 25.75 21.42
C LEU A 185 -9.36 24.54 21.66
N PRO A 186 -10.34 24.26 20.78
CA PRO A 186 -11.12 23.03 20.84
C PRO A 186 -10.33 21.81 20.34
N LEU A 187 -9.05 21.70 20.72
CA LEU A 187 -8.14 20.62 20.34
C LEU A 187 -8.32 19.44 21.29
N ASP A 188 -8.85 18.33 20.80
CA ASP A 188 -8.98 17.10 21.58
C ASP A 188 -7.89 16.07 21.27
N ARG A 189 -7.51 15.95 20.00
CA ARG A 189 -6.48 15.02 19.53
C ARG A 189 -5.47 15.74 18.65
N LEU A 190 -4.19 15.56 18.96
CA LEU A 190 -3.07 16.06 18.16
C LEU A 190 -2.28 14.90 17.59
N THR A 191 -2.04 14.92 16.27
CA THR A 191 -1.32 13.87 15.55
C THR A 191 0.08 14.35 15.17
N PHE A 192 1.05 13.48 15.36
CA PHE A 192 2.47 13.71 15.09
C PHE A 192 2.97 12.70 14.05
N HIS A 193 3.80 13.16 13.13
CA HIS A 193 4.59 12.30 12.25
C HIS A 193 6.04 12.21 12.77
N LEU A 194 6.62 11.01 12.76
CA LEU A 194 8.02 10.77 13.11
C LEU A 194 8.91 11.08 11.89
N ALA A 195 9.36 12.33 11.80
CA ALA A 195 10.06 12.93 10.67
C ALA A 195 11.59 12.77 10.71
N GLY A 196 12.16 12.21 11.77
CA GLY A 196 13.60 12.00 11.92
C GLY A 196 14.22 11.01 10.90
N PRO A 197 15.51 10.70 11.01
CA PRO A 197 16.11 9.57 10.29
C PRO A 197 15.29 8.29 10.53
N GLU A 198 15.24 7.40 9.54
CA GLU A 198 14.34 6.24 9.55
C GLU A 198 14.54 5.34 10.77
N ARG A 199 15.80 5.04 11.09
CA ARG A 199 16.19 4.27 12.27
C ARG A 199 15.62 4.87 13.56
N ASP A 200 15.86 6.16 13.79
CA ASP A 200 15.42 6.85 15.02
C ASP A 200 13.89 6.93 15.08
N ALA A 201 13.24 7.17 13.94
CA ALA A 201 11.78 7.18 13.84
C ALA A 201 11.16 5.81 14.19
N LEU A 202 11.74 4.71 13.72
CA LEU A 202 11.26 3.36 14.03
C LEU A 202 11.45 2.98 15.51
N HIS A 203 12.58 3.35 16.12
CA HIS A 203 12.83 3.10 17.54
C HIS A 203 11.96 3.99 18.43
N LEU A 204 11.78 5.26 18.06
CA LEU A 204 10.88 6.16 18.76
C LEU A 204 9.43 5.69 18.65
N LEU A 205 9.03 5.12 17.50
CA LEU A 205 7.72 4.50 17.35
C LEU A 205 7.54 3.29 18.27
N GLU A 206 8.53 2.38 18.34
CA GLU A 206 8.53 1.25 19.27
C GLU A 206 8.36 1.75 20.71
N LEU A 207 9.13 2.76 21.11
CA LEU A 207 9.06 3.34 22.45
C LEU A 207 7.67 3.96 22.75
N ILE A 208 7.10 4.70 21.80
CA ILE A 208 5.79 5.34 21.97
C ILE A 208 4.65 4.31 22.00
N ALA A 209 4.67 3.33 21.10
CA ALA A 209 3.53 2.44 20.90
C ALA A 209 3.58 1.17 21.76
N ALA A 210 4.76 0.70 22.19
CA ALA A 210 4.90 -0.51 23.00
C ALA A 210 5.17 -0.22 24.49
N HIS A 211 5.81 0.91 24.81
CA HIS A 211 6.37 1.18 26.14
C HIS A 211 5.73 2.38 26.86
N ALA A 212 4.74 3.04 26.25
CA ALA A 212 4.04 4.16 26.87
C ALA A 212 3.14 3.71 28.03
N LEU A 213 3.34 4.33 29.19
CA LEU A 213 2.54 4.14 30.40
C LEU A 213 1.41 5.18 30.54
N GLY A 214 1.44 6.23 29.72
CA GLY A 214 0.55 7.39 29.77
C GLY A 214 1.30 8.67 29.42
N ALA A 215 0.60 9.80 29.45
CA ALA A 215 1.20 11.11 29.22
C ALA A 215 0.74 12.12 30.27
N VAL A 216 1.51 13.19 30.43
CA VAL A 216 1.10 14.35 31.24
C VAL A 216 1.22 15.62 30.42
N CYS A 217 0.18 16.44 30.46
CA CYS A 217 0.15 17.77 29.87
C CYS A 217 0.32 18.80 30.99
N HIS A 218 1.32 19.68 30.89
CA HIS A 218 1.65 20.60 31.98
C HIS A 218 2.27 21.91 31.49
N ASP A 219 2.43 22.86 32.41
CA ASP A 219 3.19 24.08 32.20
C ASP A 219 4.69 23.78 32.00
N PRO A 220 5.43 24.53 31.16
CA PRO A 220 6.88 24.33 30.99
C PRO A 220 7.73 24.59 32.26
N GLY A 221 7.17 25.26 33.27
CA GLY A 221 7.85 25.51 34.54
C GLY A 221 8.23 24.24 35.28
N GLN A 222 9.35 24.29 36.01
CA GLN A 222 9.81 23.20 36.88
C GLN A 222 9.90 23.71 38.33
N PRO A 223 9.03 23.24 39.26
CA PRO A 223 7.91 22.32 39.06
C PRO A 223 6.74 22.94 38.27
N PRO A 224 5.89 22.12 37.62
CA PRO A 224 4.78 22.63 36.82
C PRO A 224 3.69 23.25 37.71
N ARG A 225 3.17 24.40 37.30
CA ARG A 225 2.07 25.10 38.00
C ARG A 225 0.73 24.37 37.89
N TRP A 226 0.52 23.70 36.77
CA TRP A 226 -0.64 22.86 36.50
C TRP A 226 -0.17 21.60 35.76
N LEU A 227 -0.88 20.49 35.98
CA LEU A 227 -0.58 19.20 35.36
C LEU A 227 -1.86 18.39 35.21
N HIS A 228 -2.15 17.95 33.99
CA HIS A 228 -3.24 17.05 33.66
C HIS A 228 -2.67 15.71 33.19
N THR A 229 -3.27 14.61 33.63
CA THR A 229 -2.83 13.24 33.35
C THR A 229 -3.67 12.66 32.22
N LEU A 230 -3.02 11.95 31.30
CA LEU A 230 -3.63 11.28 30.17
C LEU A 230 -3.26 9.80 30.27
N ASP A 231 -4.26 8.92 30.12
CA ASP A 231 -4.05 7.48 30.20
C ASP A 231 -3.26 6.96 28.98
N ALA A 232 -2.69 5.76 29.10
CA ALA A 232 -1.96 5.12 27.99
C ALA A 232 -2.83 4.95 26.73
N ASP A 233 -4.13 4.72 26.90
CA ASP A 233 -5.09 4.56 25.80
C ASP A 233 -5.29 5.83 24.96
N GLU A 234 -4.92 7.00 25.49
CA GLU A 234 -4.94 8.26 24.74
C GLU A 234 -3.77 8.37 23.75
N ILE A 235 -2.75 7.52 23.88
CA ILE A 235 -1.60 7.46 22.98
C ILE A 235 -1.84 6.36 21.95
N VAL A 236 -2.12 6.76 20.71
CA VAL A 236 -2.56 5.83 19.66
C VAL A 236 -1.53 5.78 18.54
N HIS A 237 -1.12 4.57 18.16
CA HIS A 237 -0.39 4.33 16.91
C HIS A 237 -1.36 4.44 15.73
N GLU A 238 -1.19 5.49 14.93
CA GLU A 238 -2.07 5.84 13.83
C GLU A 238 -1.67 5.15 12.51
N GLY A 239 -2.61 5.04 11.57
CA GLY A 239 -2.38 4.53 10.22
C GLY A 239 -2.98 3.14 9.93
N PHE A 240 -3.64 2.52 10.90
CA PHE A 240 -4.28 1.21 10.71
C PHE A 240 -5.78 1.27 10.51
N ASP A 241 -6.42 2.40 10.79
CA ASP A 241 -7.86 2.55 10.60
C ASP A 241 -8.24 2.42 9.10
N PRO A 242 -9.36 1.76 8.75
CA PRO A 242 -9.84 1.73 7.37
C PRO A 242 -9.97 3.10 6.71
N ALA A 243 -10.38 4.15 7.45
CA ALA A 243 -10.47 5.52 6.94
C ALA A 243 -9.11 6.18 6.68
N GLN A 244 -8.03 5.59 7.23
CA GLN A 244 -6.65 6.03 7.01
C GLN A 244 -5.98 5.31 5.83
N ALA A 245 -6.75 4.63 4.99
CA ALA A 245 -6.26 4.03 3.76
C ALA A 245 -5.65 5.04 2.81
N ILE A 246 -4.57 4.66 2.13
CA ILE A 246 -4.00 5.44 1.03
C ILE A 246 -4.40 4.84 -0.31
N LEU A 247 -4.40 3.51 -0.41
CA LEU A 247 -4.87 2.80 -1.59
C LEU A 247 -6.39 2.65 -1.56
N PRO A 248 -7.09 2.89 -2.70
CA PRO A 248 -8.53 2.72 -2.79
C PRO A 248 -8.95 1.31 -2.36
N ASP A 249 -10.06 1.26 -1.63
CA ASP A 249 -10.77 0.03 -1.37
C ASP A 249 -12.01 -0.04 -2.25
N ASP A 250 -12.22 -1.18 -2.88
CA ASP A 250 -13.32 -1.42 -3.81
C ASP A 250 -14.42 -2.29 -3.20
N GLY A 251 -14.35 -2.55 -1.88
CA GLY A 251 -15.30 -3.35 -1.12
C GLY A 251 -15.26 -4.86 -1.42
N ARG A 252 -14.56 -5.28 -2.48
CA ARG A 252 -14.35 -6.69 -2.86
C ARG A 252 -13.15 -7.31 -2.14
N SER A 253 -12.25 -6.44 -1.68
CA SER A 253 -10.92 -6.79 -1.21
C SER A 253 -10.87 -7.02 0.31
N PHE A 254 -10.19 -8.08 0.74
CA PHE A 254 -9.85 -8.25 2.15
C PHE A 254 -8.83 -7.18 2.59
N HIS A 255 -9.26 -6.26 3.45
CA HIS A 255 -8.46 -5.08 3.83
C HIS A 255 -7.08 -5.39 4.44
N GLY A 256 -6.85 -6.58 5.01
CA GLY A 256 -5.54 -6.89 5.58
C GLY A 256 -4.43 -6.95 4.54
N TYR A 257 -4.70 -7.40 3.32
CA TYR A 257 -3.71 -7.39 2.23
C TYR A 257 -3.34 -5.97 1.78
N ARG A 258 -4.26 -5.02 1.92
CA ARG A 258 -3.98 -3.60 1.68
C ARG A 258 -2.88 -3.09 2.62
N LEU A 259 -2.93 -3.45 3.91
CA LEU A 259 -1.93 -3.02 4.89
C LEU A 259 -0.53 -3.52 4.52
N LEU A 260 -0.40 -4.79 4.13
CA LEU A 260 0.85 -5.35 3.64
C LEU A 260 1.34 -4.60 2.41
N ARG A 261 0.45 -4.40 1.42
CA ARG A 261 0.79 -3.69 0.19
C ARG A 261 1.27 -2.27 0.46
N GLU A 262 0.63 -1.55 1.37
CA GLU A 262 1.03 -0.19 1.71
C GLU A 262 2.31 -0.15 2.56
N TYR A 263 2.56 -1.13 3.43
CA TYR A 263 3.83 -1.27 4.17
C TYR A 263 5.00 -1.45 3.20
N PHE A 264 4.92 -2.44 2.31
CA PHE A 264 5.97 -2.68 1.32
C PHE A 264 6.06 -1.60 0.23
N ALA A 265 5.08 -0.71 0.14
CA ALA A 265 5.09 0.44 -0.78
C ALA A 265 5.71 1.68 -0.17
N PHE A 266 5.35 1.99 1.08
CA PHE A 266 5.70 3.25 1.71
C PHE A 266 5.56 3.13 3.24
N PRO A 267 6.52 2.49 3.94
CA PRO A 267 6.45 2.26 5.38
C PRO A 267 6.22 3.54 6.19
N ALA A 268 6.73 4.68 5.70
CA ALA A 268 6.58 6.00 6.30
C ALA A 268 5.13 6.41 6.60
N ARG A 269 4.13 5.82 5.91
CA ARG A 269 2.72 6.11 6.22
C ARG A 269 2.26 5.63 7.59
N PHE A 270 2.99 4.73 8.23
CA PHE A 270 2.68 4.18 9.55
C PHE A 270 3.49 4.84 10.67
N LEU A 271 4.28 5.86 10.35
CA LEU A 271 5.12 6.58 11.31
C LEU A 271 4.34 7.75 11.94
N PHE A 272 3.10 7.48 12.35
CA PHE A 272 2.23 8.46 12.99
C PHE A 272 1.78 7.96 14.36
N PHE A 273 1.68 8.89 15.31
CA PHE A 273 1.00 8.64 16.57
C PHE A 273 0.15 9.86 16.93
N SER A 274 -0.88 9.66 17.73
CA SER A 274 -1.70 10.75 18.27
C SER A 274 -1.79 10.69 19.78
N ILE A 275 -2.05 11.86 20.36
CA ILE A 275 -2.36 12.01 21.79
C ILE A 275 -3.76 12.63 21.88
N GLY A 276 -4.70 11.91 22.49
CA GLY A 276 -6.06 12.36 22.76
C GLY A 276 -6.23 13.03 24.13
N GLY A 277 -7.47 13.35 24.50
CA GLY A 277 -7.83 13.98 25.78
C GLY A 277 -7.29 15.40 25.98
N LEU A 278 -6.74 16.03 24.93
CA LEU A 278 -6.04 17.31 25.05
C LEU A 278 -6.96 18.48 25.37
N ARG A 279 -8.26 18.39 25.07
CA ARG A 279 -9.18 19.50 25.29
C ARG A 279 -9.34 19.79 26.78
N ALA A 280 -9.52 18.73 27.57
CA ALA A 280 -9.62 18.84 29.03
C ALA A 280 -8.28 19.27 29.65
N ALA A 281 -7.17 18.79 29.09
CA ALA A 281 -5.83 19.14 29.55
C ALA A 281 -5.51 20.64 29.32
N LEU A 282 -5.72 21.12 28.10
CA LEU A 282 -5.40 22.49 27.69
C LEU A 282 -6.33 23.52 28.32
N ALA A 283 -7.55 23.16 28.72
CA ALA A 283 -8.44 24.06 29.47
C ALA A 283 -7.81 24.62 30.76
N ARG A 284 -6.80 23.94 31.31
CA ARG A 284 -6.06 24.39 32.50
C ARG A 284 -4.87 25.28 32.18
N ALA A 285 -4.50 25.42 30.90
CA ALA A 285 -3.38 26.22 30.47
C ALA A 285 -3.66 27.72 30.68
N THR A 286 -2.74 28.39 31.38
CA THR A 286 -2.82 29.83 31.66
C THR A 286 -2.06 30.69 30.65
N GLY A 287 -1.20 30.08 29.83
CA GLY A 287 -0.33 30.76 28.86
C GLY A 287 -0.49 30.28 27.42
N ASP A 288 0.49 30.63 26.60
CA ASP A 288 0.63 30.21 25.20
C ASP A 288 1.53 28.98 25.03
N GLU A 289 2.18 28.49 26.08
CA GLU A 289 3.06 27.31 26.03
C GLU A 289 2.56 26.18 26.94
N CYS A 290 2.72 24.95 26.47
CA CYS A 290 2.54 23.74 27.28
C CYS A 290 3.55 22.66 26.87
N GLU A 291 3.75 21.69 27.74
CA GLU A 291 4.59 20.53 27.49
C GLU A 291 3.75 19.25 27.62
N LEU A 292 3.84 18.39 26.60
CA LEU A 292 3.30 17.05 26.60
C LEU A 292 4.45 16.08 26.87
N THR A 293 4.44 15.45 28.04
CA THR A 293 5.46 14.49 28.44
C THR A 293 4.87 13.09 28.40
N VAL A 294 5.25 12.30 27.39
CA VAL A 294 4.90 10.88 27.30
C VAL A 294 5.86 10.09 28.18
N LEU A 295 5.34 9.20 29.04
CA LEU A 295 6.11 8.48 30.05
C LEU A 295 6.29 7.03 29.63
N PHE A 296 7.51 6.50 29.77
CA PHE A 296 7.86 5.15 29.31
C PHE A 296 8.37 4.26 30.44
N ASP A 297 8.07 2.96 30.36
CA ASP A 297 8.64 1.93 31.25
C ASP A 297 10.13 1.62 30.96
N ARG A 298 10.62 2.14 29.83
CA ARG A 298 11.97 1.97 29.32
C ARG A 298 12.64 3.31 29.05
N HIS A 299 13.96 3.34 29.20
CA HIS A 299 14.79 4.47 28.80
C HIS A 299 15.73 4.03 27.67
N ASP A 300 15.93 4.91 26.69
CA ASP A 300 16.82 4.70 25.55
C ASP A 300 17.81 5.87 25.44
N ALA A 301 19.06 5.61 25.84
CA ALA A 301 20.12 6.61 25.85
C ALA A 301 20.57 7.04 24.44
N ALA A 302 20.39 6.17 23.44
CA ALA A 302 20.72 6.53 22.05
C ALA A 302 19.69 7.51 21.51
N LEU A 303 18.40 7.31 21.81
CA LEU A 303 17.35 8.26 21.47
C LEU A 303 17.47 9.58 22.26
N GLU A 304 17.84 9.55 23.55
CA GLU A 304 18.12 10.78 24.33
C GLU A 304 19.21 11.64 23.68
N ALA A 305 20.25 11.03 23.11
CA ALA A 305 21.33 11.75 22.44
C ALA A 305 20.96 12.27 21.03
N ALA A 306 19.98 11.64 20.36
CA ALA A 306 19.67 11.89 18.94
C ALA A 306 18.42 12.75 18.72
N VAL A 307 17.37 12.53 19.53
CA VAL A 307 16.03 13.10 19.29
C VAL A 307 16.00 14.59 19.64
N ASP A 308 15.56 15.38 18.66
CA ASP A 308 15.31 16.81 18.77
C ASP A 308 13.97 17.20 18.13
N ALA A 309 13.62 18.49 18.15
CA ALA A 309 12.40 19.02 17.53
C ALA A 309 12.17 18.64 16.05
N ARG A 310 13.24 18.32 15.29
CA ARG A 310 13.13 17.95 13.87
C ARG A 310 12.66 16.50 13.68
N HIS A 311 12.73 15.69 14.73
CA HIS A 311 12.29 14.30 14.70
C HIS A 311 10.77 14.15 14.74
N LEU A 312 10.05 15.18 15.16
CA LEU A 312 8.60 15.23 15.15
C LEU A 312 8.11 16.32 14.19
N ALA A 313 7.02 16.06 13.49
CA ALA A 313 6.37 17.04 12.65
C ALA A 313 4.85 17.07 12.91
N LEU A 314 4.33 18.29 13.07
CA LEU A 314 2.91 18.58 13.11
C LEU A 314 2.37 18.82 11.69
N ASN A 315 1.05 18.89 11.57
CA ASN A 315 0.36 19.31 10.34
C ASN A 315 0.76 18.45 9.12
N CYS A 316 0.89 17.14 9.33
CA CYS A 316 1.30 16.19 8.31
C CYS A 316 0.16 15.24 7.95
N THR A 317 0.06 14.88 6.66
CA THR A 317 -0.79 13.78 6.19
C THR A 317 -0.06 13.04 5.07
N PRO A 318 -0.27 11.73 4.91
CA PRO A 318 0.09 11.07 3.67
C PRO A 318 -0.66 11.66 2.49
N ALA A 319 -0.06 11.57 1.30
CA ALA A 319 -0.65 11.94 0.03
C ALA A 319 -0.27 10.92 -1.05
N VAL A 320 -1.18 10.68 -1.99
CA VAL A 320 -1.02 9.68 -3.06
C VAL A 320 -1.19 10.29 -4.43
N ASN A 321 -0.33 9.88 -5.38
CA ASN A 321 -0.39 10.28 -6.78
C ASN A 321 -1.51 9.52 -7.51
N LEU A 322 -2.76 9.82 -7.15
CA LEU A 322 -3.93 9.13 -7.64
C LEU A 322 -5.10 10.09 -7.70
N PHE A 323 -5.65 10.33 -8.89
CA PHE A 323 -6.67 11.35 -9.10
C PHE A 323 -7.62 10.99 -10.22
N SER A 324 -8.86 11.47 -10.12
CA SER A 324 -9.86 11.26 -11.16
C SER A 324 -9.64 12.19 -12.34
N ARG A 325 -9.70 11.64 -13.55
CA ARG A 325 -9.65 12.38 -14.82
C ARG A 325 -10.49 11.66 -15.87
N ARG A 326 -11.25 12.44 -16.64
CA ARG A 326 -11.97 11.93 -17.81
C ARG A 326 -10.97 11.69 -18.94
N ALA A 327 -11.01 10.50 -19.54
CA ALA A 327 -10.17 10.15 -20.68
C ALA A 327 -10.68 10.80 -21.98
N ASP A 328 -9.79 10.96 -22.95
CA ASP A 328 -10.16 11.38 -24.28
C ASP A 328 -11.12 10.38 -24.95
N ARG A 329 -12.04 10.90 -25.77
CA ARG A 329 -13.08 10.09 -26.47
C ARG A 329 -12.47 8.89 -27.18
N ILE A 330 -12.87 7.68 -26.83
CA ILE A 330 -12.32 6.43 -27.37
C ILE A 330 -13.13 6.04 -28.62
N PRO A 331 -12.58 6.10 -29.84
CA PRO A 331 -13.32 5.74 -31.03
C PRO A 331 -13.63 4.24 -31.05
N LEU A 332 -14.88 3.89 -31.33
CA LEU A 332 -15.29 2.53 -31.64
C LEU A 332 -15.01 2.27 -33.11
N GLN A 333 -14.19 1.25 -33.37
CA GLN A 333 -13.87 0.80 -34.73
C GLN A 333 -14.64 -0.50 -35.01
N PRO A 334 -15.44 -0.56 -36.08
CA PRO A 334 -16.11 -1.79 -36.48
C PRO A 334 -15.11 -2.95 -36.62
N GLY A 335 -15.40 -4.08 -35.98
CA GLY A 335 -14.54 -5.27 -35.98
C GLY A 335 -13.38 -5.25 -34.98
N ALA A 336 -13.10 -4.14 -34.30
CA ALA A 336 -12.16 -4.12 -33.18
C ALA A 336 -12.82 -4.73 -31.93
N ARG A 337 -12.10 -5.66 -31.28
CA ARG A 337 -12.58 -6.34 -30.06
C ARG A 337 -12.30 -5.54 -28.79
N GLU A 338 -11.20 -4.79 -28.81
CA GLU A 338 -10.70 -4.06 -27.65
C GLU A 338 -10.41 -2.61 -28.04
N HIS A 339 -10.63 -1.68 -27.12
CA HIS A 339 -10.45 -0.26 -27.33
C HIS A 339 -9.48 0.31 -26.30
N HIS A 340 -8.46 1.04 -26.77
CA HIS A 340 -7.40 1.57 -25.91
C HIS A 340 -7.90 2.80 -25.13
N VAL A 341 -7.82 2.75 -23.80
CA VAL A 341 -8.17 3.86 -22.90
C VAL A 341 -6.93 4.75 -22.72
N VAL A 342 -6.95 5.92 -23.36
CA VAL A 342 -5.89 6.92 -23.25
C VAL A 342 -6.42 8.15 -22.53
N VAL A 343 -5.85 8.50 -21.39
CA VAL A 343 -6.30 9.62 -20.56
C VAL A 343 -6.15 10.96 -21.31
N ASP A 344 -5.02 11.17 -21.97
CA ASP A 344 -4.71 12.39 -22.73
C ASP A 344 -3.87 11.99 -23.95
N ARG A 345 -4.42 12.13 -25.15
CA ARG A 345 -3.75 11.76 -26.40
C ARG A 345 -2.66 12.72 -26.82
N SER A 346 -2.71 13.96 -26.34
CA SER A 346 -1.63 14.92 -26.60
C SER A 346 -0.37 14.55 -25.81
N ARG A 347 -0.55 13.88 -24.66
CA ARG A 347 0.52 13.48 -23.75
C ARG A 347 0.30 12.06 -23.21
N PRO A 348 0.36 11.03 -24.07
CA PRO A 348 -0.01 9.66 -23.69
C PRO A 348 0.94 8.99 -22.70
N LEU A 349 2.12 9.57 -22.46
CA LEU A 349 3.11 9.08 -21.50
C LEU A 349 2.95 9.71 -20.12
N ASP A 350 2.17 10.78 -19.97
CA ASP A 350 2.10 11.54 -18.71
C ASP A 350 1.13 10.93 -17.69
N HIS A 351 0.26 10.04 -18.16
CA HIS A 351 -0.76 9.43 -17.35
C HIS A 351 -0.79 7.92 -17.53
N GLU A 352 -1.10 7.22 -16.45
CA GLU A 352 -1.35 5.79 -16.45
C GLU A 352 -2.67 5.51 -15.74
N VAL A 353 -3.53 4.72 -16.38
CA VAL A 353 -4.86 4.40 -15.84
C VAL A 353 -4.68 3.44 -14.66
N TYR A 354 -5.14 3.81 -13.47
CA TYR A 354 -5.22 2.96 -12.29
C TYR A 354 -6.52 2.14 -12.26
N ALA A 355 -7.65 2.76 -12.59
CA ALA A 355 -8.94 2.09 -12.70
C ALA A 355 -9.87 2.83 -13.66
N VAL A 356 -10.76 2.09 -14.33
CA VAL A 356 -11.89 2.67 -15.07
C VAL A 356 -13.08 2.70 -14.12
N GLN A 357 -13.48 3.90 -13.71
CA GLN A 357 -14.56 4.10 -12.71
C GLN A 357 -15.94 4.08 -13.37
N ARG A 358 -16.05 4.66 -14.58
CA ARG A 358 -17.29 4.70 -15.35
C ARG A 358 -16.97 4.61 -16.83
N LEU A 359 -17.80 3.88 -17.58
CA LEU A 359 -17.69 3.78 -19.03
C LEU A 359 -19.07 3.97 -19.65
N ALA A 360 -19.19 4.89 -20.60
CA ALA A 360 -20.45 5.14 -21.30
C ALA A 360 -20.21 5.43 -22.77
N SER A 361 -21.10 4.94 -23.63
CA SER A 361 -21.11 5.29 -25.05
C SER A 361 -21.87 6.58 -25.32
N GLU A 362 -21.51 7.21 -26.44
CA GLU A 362 -22.21 8.34 -27.02
C GLU A 362 -22.73 7.92 -28.41
N GLN A 363 -24.06 7.92 -28.60
CA GLN A 363 -24.72 7.63 -29.88
C GLN A 363 -24.71 8.82 -30.84
N ARG A 364 -24.94 8.54 -32.13
CA ARG A 364 -24.75 9.48 -33.25
C ARG A 364 -25.80 10.58 -33.34
N ASP A 365 -27.07 10.27 -33.08
CA ASP A 365 -28.18 11.11 -33.55
C ASP A 365 -29.10 11.63 -32.42
N ASP A 366 -29.10 11.04 -31.22
CA ASP A 366 -30.12 11.32 -30.19
C ASP A 366 -29.55 11.73 -28.81
N GLY A 367 -28.22 11.83 -28.68
CA GLY A 367 -27.55 12.18 -27.41
C GLY A 367 -27.73 11.16 -26.28
N GLN A 368 -28.43 10.05 -26.54
CA GLN A 368 -28.63 8.98 -25.57
C GLN A 368 -27.28 8.33 -25.28
N SER A 369 -26.97 8.28 -23.98
CA SER A 369 -25.75 7.67 -23.47
C SER A 369 -26.09 6.33 -22.85
N ARG A 370 -25.39 5.28 -23.28
CA ARG A 370 -25.53 3.96 -22.66
C ARG A 370 -24.34 3.70 -21.75
N GLU A 371 -24.63 3.49 -20.48
CA GLU A 371 -23.61 3.11 -19.51
C GLU A 371 -23.29 1.61 -19.64
N PHE A 372 -22.01 1.28 -19.50
CA PHE A 372 -21.52 -0.09 -19.44
C PHE A 372 -21.02 -0.35 -18.02
N ARG A 373 -21.38 -1.50 -17.45
CA ARG A 373 -20.91 -1.90 -16.11
C ARG A 373 -19.72 -2.87 -16.16
N PRO A 374 -18.83 -2.88 -15.17
CA PRO A 374 -17.77 -3.88 -15.12
C PRO A 374 -18.37 -5.28 -15.03
N PHE A 375 -17.98 -6.18 -15.93
CA PHE A 375 -18.55 -7.54 -16.04
C PHE A 375 -18.29 -8.39 -14.79
N HIS A 376 -17.15 -8.21 -14.14
CA HIS A 376 -16.73 -8.98 -12.96
C HIS A 376 -17.06 -8.28 -11.63
N ALA A 377 -17.76 -7.15 -11.64
CA ALA A 377 -18.18 -6.49 -10.41
C ALA A 377 -19.49 -7.10 -9.89
N SER A 378 -19.53 -7.43 -8.59
CA SER A 378 -20.77 -7.76 -7.90
C SER A 378 -21.26 -6.52 -7.17
N PHE A 379 -22.40 -5.98 -7.59
CA PHE A 379 -23.06 -4.85 -6.92
C PHE A 379 -24.15 -5.42 -6.01
N ALA A 380 -24.05 -5.18 -4.71
CA ALA A 380 -24.93 -5.79 -3.69
C ALA A 380 -26.43 -5.52 -3.89
N ASP A 381 -26.78 -4.48 -4.65
CA ASP A 381 -28.16 -4.06 -4.93
C ASP A 381 -28.63 -4.36 -6.38
N ASP A 382 -27.90 -5.16 -7.17
CA ASP A 382 -28.22 -5.40 -8.58
C ASP A 382 -29.02 -6.70 -8.78
N ASN A 383 -30.34 -6.61 -8.63
CA ASN A 383 -31.27 -7.74 -8.86
C ASN A 383 -31.61 -7.97 -10.35
N GLY A 384 -31.04 -7.17 -11.27
CA GLY A 384 -31.38 -7.19 -12.71
C GLY A 384 -30.19 -7.44 -13.63
N ASN A 385 -30.47 -7.83 -14.87
CA ASN A 385 -29.47 -7.87 -15.94
C ASN A 385 -29.37 -6.46 -16.55
N HIS A 386 -28.27 -5.75 -16.29
CA HIS A 386 -28.01 -4.43 -16.87
C HIS A 386 -27.77 -4.48 -18.39
N GLY A 387 -27.49 -5.66 -18.93
CA GLY A 387 -27.49 -5.95 -20.35
C GLY A 387 -26.30 -5.38 -21.14
N ALA A 388 -25.53 -4.42 -20.60
CA ALA A 388 -24.33 -3.88 -21.21
C ALA A 388 -23.16 -3.86 -20.22
N TYR A 389 -22.07 -4.52 -20.60
CA TYR A 389 -20.94 -4.79 -19.73
C TYR A 389 -19.60 -4.51 -20.42
N TYR A 390 -18.56 -4.25 -19.63
CA TYR A 390 -17.19 -4.15 -20.09
C TYR A 390 -16.22 -4.98 -19.24
N THR A 391 -15.15 -5.44 -19.86
CA THR A 391 -13.98 -6.00 -19.16
C THR A 391 -12.77 -5.10 -19.39
N VAL A 392 -11.84 -5.12 -18.44
CA VAL A 392 -10.59 -4.36 -18.51
C VAL A 392 -9.43 -5.32 -18.68
N ARG A 393 -8.52 -5.01 -19.60
CA ARG A 393 -7.29 -5.75 -19.83
C ARG A 393 -6.10 -4.83 -19.75
N ARG A 394 -5.02 -5.30 -19.10
CA ARG A 394 -3.80 -4.51 -18.91
C ARG A 394 -2.61 -5.21 -19.56
N GLU A 395 -1.82 -4.43 -20.25
CA GLU A 395 -0.59 -4.90 -20.91
C GLU A 395 0.59 -4.02 -20.54
N PRO A 396 1.77 -4.59 -20.24
CA PRO A 396 3.00 -3.81 -20.17
C PRO A 396 3.21 -3.05 -21.48
N ARG A 397 3.57 -1.76 -21.40
CA ARG A 397 3.84 -0.99 -22.61
C ARG A 397 5.06 -1.55 -23.33
N LEU A 398 4.97 -1.71 -24.64
CA LEU A 398 6.13 -2.03 -25.46
C LEU A 398 7.02 -0.79 -25.62
N VAL A 399 8.29 -0.91 -25.25
CA VAL A 399 9.30 0.13 -25.48
C VAL A 399 9.51 0.29 -26.98
N SER A 400 9.31 1.50 -27.50
CA SER A 400 9.44 1.82 -28.93
C SER A 400 10.87 1.63 -29.43
N ALA A 401 11.05 1.37 -30.73
CA ALA A 401 12.37 1.19 -31.32
C ALA A 401 13.29 2.41 -31.08
N GLN A 402 12.72 3.61 -31.19
CA GLN A 402 13.44 4.86 -30.91
C GLN A 402 13.84 4.98 -29.44
N ALA A 403 12.97 4.61 -28.49
CA ALA A 403 13.29 4.62 -27.07
C ALA A 403 14.34 3.54 -26.69
N ARG A 404 14.40 2.42 -27.42
CA ARG A 404 15.49 1.44 -27.26
C ARG A 404 16.83 1.97 -27.75
N ALA A 405 16.83 2.75 -28.85
CA ALA A 405 18.04 3.31 -29.43
C ALA A 405 18.56 4.53 -28.64
N ASN A 406 17.67 5.40 -28.19
CA ASN A 406 18.02 6.70 -27.61
C ASN A 406 17.84 6.76 -26.08
N GLY A 407 17.39 5.68 -25.46
CA GLY A 407 17.00 5.63 -24.04
C GLY A 407 15.55 6.03 -23.80
N THR A 408 14.99 5.57 -22.68
CA THR A 408 13.65 5.90 -22.20
C THR A 408 13.67 7.17 -21.34
N ARG A 409 12.53 7.87 -21.23
CA ARG A 409 12.38 9.07 -20.38
C ARG A 409 12.82 8.79 -18.93
N THR A 410 12.45 7.62 -18.42
CA THR A 410 12.87 7.07 -17.13
C THR A 410 12.95 5.54 -17.24
N GLY A 411 13.39 4.86 -16.17
CA GLY A 411 13.36 3.39 -16.10
C GLY A 411 11.95 2.80 -15.93
N TYR A 412 10.91 3.61 -15.74
CA TYR A 412 9.55 3.14 -15.53
C TYR A 412 8.77 3.10 -16.84
N VAL A 413 8.44 1.89 -17.29
CA VAL A 413 7.77 1.67 -18.59
C VAL A 413 6.26 1.87 -18.51
N GLY A 414 5.61 1.48 -17.39
CA GLY A 414 4.16 1.53 -17.19
C GLY A 414 3.35 0.53 -18.04
N SER A 415 2.03 0.57 -17.88
CA SER A 415 1.04 -0.30 -18.52
C SER A 415 0.04 0.48 -19.37
N GLU A 416 -0.53 -0.18 -20.37
CA GLU A 416 -1.63 0.29 -21.21
C GLU A 416 -2.91 -0.46 -20.83
N THR A 417 -4.05 0.24 -20.92
CA THR A 417 -5.35 -0.29 -20.48
C THR A 417 -6.33 -0.34 -21.63
N TYR A 418 -6.89 -1.51 -21.89
CA TYR A 418 -7.87 -1.76 -22.94
C TYR A 418 -9.21 -2.16 -22.34
N VAL A 419 -10.30 -1.76 -22.98
CA VAL A 419 -11.65 -2.18 -22.62
C VAL A 419 -12.27 -2.99 -23.75
N SER A 420 -12.96 -4.07 -23.39
CA SER A 420 -13.81 -4.84 -24.31
C SER A 420 -15.26 -4.68 -23.90
N LEU A 421 -16.17 -4.62 -24.86
CA LEU A 421 -17.60 -4.40 -24.62
C LEU A 421 -18.40 -5.64 -24.97
N VAL A 422 -19.45 -5.90 -24.19
CA VAL A 422 -20.48 -6.88 -24.49
C VAL A 422 -21.85 -6.30 -24.17
N ASP A 423 -22.73 -6.31 -25.15
CA ASP A 423 -24.13 -5.96 -25.02
C ASP A 423 -25.01 -7.16 -25.35
N SER A 424 -25.82 -7.57 -24.38
CA SER A 424 -26.76 -8.69 -24.49
C SER A 424 -27.86 -8.48 -25.51
N GLN A 425 -28.22 -7.23 -25.81
CA GLN A 425 -29.28 -6.89 -26.77
C GLN A 425 -28.74 -6.73 -28.19
N CYS A 426 -27.47 -6.34 -28.33
CA CYS A 426 -26.81 -6.12 -29.62
C CYS A 426 -25.33 -6.54 -29.54
N ALA A 427 -25.01 -7.82 -29.73
CA ALA A 427 -23.64 -8.30 -29.62
C ALA A 427 -22.78 -7.88 -30.85
N PRO A 428 -21.52 -7.42 -30.67
CA PRO A 428 -20.87 -7.12 -29.39
C PRO A 428 -21.34 -5.80 -28.75
N TYR A 429 -21.76 -4.82 -29.56
CA TYR A 429 -22.43 -3.58 -29.16
C TYR A 429 -23.17 -2.99 -30.38
N ASP A 430 -24.06 -2.01 -30.14
CA ASP A 430 -24.78 -1.28 -31.19
C ASP A 430 -23.81 -0.50 -32.12
N GLU A 431 -23.86 -0.78 -33.43
CA GLU A 431 -23.00 -0.16 -34.45
C GLU A 431 -23.25 1.34 -34.63
N THR A 432 -24.36 1.89 -34.11
CA THR A 432 -24.63 3.33 -34.13
C THR A 432 -23.75 4.10 -33.15
N MET A 433 -23.14 3.43 -32.16
CA MET A 433 -22.21 4.02 -31.20
C MET A 433 -20.88 4.37 -31.88
N ARG A 434 -20.39 5.61 -31.68
CA ARG A 434 -19.11 6.06 -32.28
C ARG A 434 -17.97 6.23 -31.29
N TYR A 435 -18.29 6.64 -30.07
CA TYR A 435 -17.29 6.96 -29.06
C TYR A 435 -17.68 6.37 -27.72
N LEU A 436 -16.66 6.00 -26.95
CA LEU A 436 -16.78 5.80 -25.51
C LEU A 436 -16.18 7.00 -24.78
N SER A 437 -16.78 7.30 -23.65
CA SER A 437 -16.23 8.18 -22.63
C SER A 437 -15.95 7.37 -21.38
N ALA A 438 -14.77 7.58 -20.79
CA ALA A 438 -14.35 6.87 -19.60
C ALA A 438 -13.96 7.87 -18.51
N ASP A 439 -14.54 7.72 -17.32
CA ASP A 439 -14.06 8.39 -16.12
C ASP A 439 -13.03 7.46 -15.47
N THR A 440 -11.81 7.93 -15.32
CA THR A 440 -10.68 7.10 -14.87
C THR A 440 -10.09 7.63 -13.59
N LEU A 441 -9.60 6.72 -12.76
CA LEU A 441 -8.62 7.04 -11.73
C LEU A 441 -7.23 6.82 -12.37
N CYS A 442 -6.34 7.80 -12.30
CA CYS A 442 -5.03 7.73 -12.94
C CYS A 442 -3.90 8.26 -12.06
N THR A 443 -2.68 7.90 -12.44
CA THR A 443 -1.44 8.38 -11.84
C THR A 443 -0.69 9.25 -12.86
N ASN A 444 0.36 9.93 -12.44
CA ASN A 444 1.26 10.66 -13.34
C ASN A 444 2.39 9.80 -13.93
N ARG A 445 2.25 8.47 -13.89
CA ARG A 445 3.24 7.52 -14.40
C ARG A 445 4.63 7.87 -13.84
N ASP A 446 5.62 8.01 -14.71
CA ASP A 446 7.01 8.30 -14.39
C ASP A 446 7.33 9.78 -14.22
N LEU A 447 6.40 10.72 -14.44
CA LEU A 447 6.64 12.15 -14.20
C LEU A 447 7.04 12.44 -12.76
N VAL A 448 6.57 11.61 -11.81
CA VAL A 448 6.94 11.74 -10.40
C VAL A 448 8.45 11.53 -10.19
N LEU A 449 9.09 10.70 -11.01
CA LEU A 449 10.53 10.45 -10.94
C LEU A 449 11.37 11.62 -11.47
N LEU A 450 10.76 12.51 -12.25
CA LEU A 450 11.40 13.70 -12.84
C LEU A 450 11.29 14.92 -11.93
N GLN A 451 10.58 14.81 -10.81
CA GLN A 451 10.45 15.91 -9.86
C GLN A 451 11.79 16.20 -9.18
N PRO A 452 12.17 17.47 -9.03
CA PRO A 452 13.42 17.83 -8.38
C PRO A 452 13.40 17.37 -6.91
N PRO A 453 14.49 16.76 -6.40
CA PRO A 453 14.54 16.35 -5.00
C PRO A 453 14.57 17.56 -4.04
N GLY A 454 14.15 17.35 -2.79
CA GLY A 454 14.30 18.31 -1.69
C GLY A 454 13.18 19.35 -1.58
N ASP A 455 13.51 20.54 -1.05
CA ASP A 455 12.58 21.66 -0.79
C ASP A 455 11.83 22.18 -2.05
N ALA A 456 12.25 21.74 -3.24
CA ALA A 456 11.56 21.99 -4.50
C ALA A 456 10.26 21.18 -4.67
N ASN A 457 10.03 20.15 -3.84
CA ASN A 457 8.77 19.40 -3.75
C ASN A 457 7.68 20.21 -3.01
N THR A 458 7.55 21.48 -3.40
CA THR A 458 6.52 22.36 -2.91
C THR A 458 5.22 22.09 -3.65
N PHE A 459 4.15 21.84 -2.90
CA PHE A 459 2.80 21.69 -3.44
C PHE A 459 2.01 22.99 -3.34
N THR A 460 1.01 23.09 -4.21
CA THR A 460 -0.01 24.14 -4.17
C THR A 460 -1.38 23.51 -4.02
N LEU A 461 -2.27 24.21 -3.30
CA LEU A 461 -3.66 23.80 -3.15
C LEU A 461 -4.50 24.37 -4.28
N ARG A 462 -5.57 23.64 -4.63
CA ARG A 462 -6.65 24.17 -5.48
C ARG A 462 -7.78 24.83 -4.69
N VAL A 463 -7.74 24.72 -3.37
CA VAL A 463 -8.69 25.31 -2.43
C VAL A 463 -8.03 26.46 -1.67
N SER A 464 -8.82 27.43 -1.21
CA SER A 464 -8.33 28.46 -0.30
C SER A 464 -8.19 27.85 1.11
N ALA A 465 -6.97 27.90 1.65
CA ALA A 465 -6.63 27.36 2.97
C ALA A 465 -5.58 28.25 3.64
N PRO A 466 -5.57 28.33 4.99
CA PRO A 466 -4.64 29.15 5.78
C PRO A 466 -3.23 28.53 5.83
N VAL A 467 -2.60 28.33 4.67
CA VAL A 467 -1.33 27.59 4.52
C VAL A 467 -0.34 28.38 3.70
N GLU A 468 0.82 28.66 4.29
CA GLU A 468 1.91 29.40 3.65
C GLU A 468 2.68 28.53 2.65
N ARG A 469 2.99 27.30 3.04
CA ARG A 469 3.81 26.39 2.24
C ARG A 469 3.47 24.94 2.53
N ILE A 470 3.55 24.10 1.50
CA ILE A 470 3.34 22.65 1.60
C ILE A 470 4.58 21.96 1.04
N VAL A 471 5.21 21.08 1.81
CA VAL A 471 6.44 20.37 1.40
C VAL A 471 6.29 18.88 1.63
N ALA A 472 6.82 18.05 0.73
CA ALA A 472 7.03 16.64 1.04
C ALA A 472 8.19 16.49 2.03
N ILE A 473 7.95 15.86 3.17
CA ILE A 473 8.98 15.52 4.17
C ILE A 473 9.49 14.09 4.02
N ARG A 474 8.71 13.20 3.38
CA ARG A 474 9.11 11.87 2.93
C ARG A 474 8.56 11.60 1.53
N GLY A 475 9.32 10.92 0.69
CA GLY A 475 8.96 10.67 -0.70
C GLY A 475 9.06 11.92 -1.59
N PRO A 476 8.42 11.94 -2.77
CA PRO A 476 7.53 10.90 -3.29
C PRO A 476 8.22 9.54 -3.53
N SER A 477 7.54 8.43 -3.27
CA SER A 477 8.02 7.08 -3.55
C SER A 477 8.05 6.81 -5.05
N ARG A 478 8.84 5.83 -5.49
CA ARG A 478 8.84 5.45 -6.90
C ARG A 478 7.52 4.75 -7.25
N PRO A 479 6.85 5.11 -8.36
CA PRO A 479 5.74 4.31 -8.88
C PRO A 479 6.24 2.92 -9.26
N ARG A 480 5.43 1.89 -9.05
CA ARG A 480 5.77 0.51 -9.38
C ARG A 480 4.73 -0.11 -10.32
N PRO A 481 5.15 -0.99 -11.25
CA PRO A 481 4.22 -1.72 -12.09
C PRO A 481 3.28 -2.60 -11.24
N PRO A 482 2.21 -3.14 -11.83
CA PRO A 482 1.35 -4.11 -11.15
C PRO A 482 2.17 -5.28 -10.57
N ILE A 483 1.79 -5.74 -9.37
CA ILE A 483 2.44 -6.88 -8.70
C ILE A 483 2.12 -8.19 -9.44
N ALA A 484 0.89 -8.29 -9.96
CA ALA A 484 0.44 -9.45 -10.72
C ALA A 484 1.02 -9.43 -12.14
N ASP A 485 2.30 -9.82 -12.28
CA ASP A 485 2.83 -10.32 -13.54
C ASP A 485 2.39 -11.77 -13.79
N ALA A 486 2.60 -12.28 -15.01
CA ALA A 486 2.11 -13.59 -15.44
C ALA A 486 2.38 -14.74 -14.45
N GLN A 487 3.58 -14.80 -13.86
CA GLN A 487 3.98 -15.87 -12.95
C GLN A 487 3.54 -15.61 -11.50
N THR A 488 3.57 -14.35 -11.06
CA THR A 488 3.20 -13.95 -9.70
C THR A 488 1.69 -13.95 -9.49
N ALA A 489 0.90 -13.69 -10.54
CA ALA A 489 -0.55 -13.66 -10.49
C ALA A 489 -1.15 -14.96 -9.92
N TRP A 490 -0.65 -16.12 -10.34
CA TRP A 490 -1.14 -17.40 -9.81
C TRP A 490 -0.75 -17.63 -8.34
N ARG A 491 0.45 -17.20 -7.93
CA ARG A 491 0.85 -17.24 -6.51
C ARG A 491 -0.09 -16.37 -5.68
N LEU A 492 -0.36 -15.14 -6.11
CA LEU A 492 -1.31 -14.24 -5.43
C LEU A 492 -2.71 -14.89 -5.30
N ILE A 493 -3.22 -15.49 -6.37
CA ILE A 493 -4.51 -16.22 -6.36
C ILE A 493 -4.48 -17.34 -5.32
N ARG A 494 -3.41 -18.15 -5.29
CA ARG A 494 -3.24 -19.21 -4.30
C ARG A 494 -3.25 -18.66 -2.87
N HIS A 495 -2.61 -17.51 -2.61
CA HIS A 495 -2.60 -16.89 -1.28
C HIS A 495 -3.96 -16.33 -0.86
N LEU A 496 -4.75 -15.80 -1.80
CA LEU A 496 -6.14 -15.43 -1.53
C LEU A 496 -6.99 -16.65 -1.14
N GLY A 497 -6.67 -17.84 -1.66
CA GLY A 497 -7.31 -19.11 -1.34
C GLY A 497 -6.82 -19.75 -0.03
N LEU A 498 -5.53 -19.64 0.30
CA LEU A 498 -4.89 -20.21 1.49
C LEU A 498 -5.50 -19.69 2.81
N ALA A 499 -6.11 -18.51 2.81
CA ALA A 499 -6.83 -17.97 3.97
C ALA A 499 -8.04 -18.84 4.44
N ARG A 500 -8.40 -19.91 3.73
CA ARG A 500 -9.49 -20.84 4.11
C ARG A 500 -9.01 -22.17 4.73
N HIS A 501 -7.73 -22.52 4.66
CA HIS A 501 -7.21 -23.76 5.22
C HIS A 501 -6.08 -23.48 6.23
N THR A 502 -6.45 -23.68 7.49
CA THR A 502 -5.72 -23.70 8.77
C THR A 502 -4.20 -23.45 8.76
N LEU A 503 -3.82 -22.17 8.89
CA LEU A 503 -2.51 -21.76 9.44
C LEU A 503 -2.22 -22.38 10.83
N THR A 504 -3.24 -22.90 11.51
CA THR A 504 -3.12 -23.58 12.81
C THR A 504 -2.56 -24.99 12.74
N ASP A 505 -2.51 -25.61 11.55
CA ASP A 505 -2.03 -26.99 11.39
C ASP A 505 -0.56 -27.06 10.92
N LEU A 506 0.06 -25.90 10.70
CA LEU A 506 1.46 -25.79 10.30
C LEU A 506 2.37 -25.86 11.52
N ASP A 507 3.52 -26.53 11.36
CA ASP A 507 4.63 -26.37 12.31
C ASP A 507 5.15 -24.93 12.27
N ASP A 508 5.83 -24.48 13.32
CA ASP A 508 6.15 -23.07 13.50
C ASP A 508 7.16 -22.55 12.44
N ASP A 509 8.02 -23.45 11.94
CA ASP A 509 8.95 -23.17 10.83
C ASP A 509 8.23 -23.11 9.47
N GLU A 510 7.24 -23.98 9.27
CA GLU A 510 6.38 -23.97 8.07
C GLU A 510 5.50 -22.71 8.05
N GLY A 511 4.98 -22.30 9.21
CA GLY A 511 4.25 -21.04 9.39
C GLY A 511 5.11 -19.83 9.04
N ALA A 512 6.37 -19.81 9.49
CA ALA A 512 7.31 -18.75 9.13
C ALA A 512 7.63 -18.75 7.62
N HIS A 513 7.86 -19.91 7.02
CA HIS A 513 8.09 -20.03 5.58
C HIS A 513 6.88 -19.52 4.77
N ALA A 514 5.66 -19.92 5.15
CA ALA A 514 4.44 -19.46 4.51
C ALA A 514 4.24 -17.94 4.63
N LEU A 515 4.58 -17.36 5.79
CA LEU A 515 4.53 -15.90 5.98
C LEU A 515 5.59 -15.19 5.13
N ARG A 516 6.83 -15.70 5.08
CA ARG A 516 7.89 -15.12 4.24
C ARG A 516 7.51 -15.13 2.77
N GLU A 517 6.96 -16.23 2.28
CA GLU A 517 6.44 -16.34 0.91
C GLU A 517 5.35 -15.31 0.64
N LEU A 518 4.39 -15.16 1.57
CA LEU A 518 3.33 -14.15 1.44
C LEU A 518 3.89 -12.72 1.38
N LEU A 519 4.76 -12.36 2.33
CA LEU A 519 5.36 -11.04 2.41
C LEU A 519 6.22 -10.74 1.18
N GLY A 520 6.95 -11.73 0.67
CA GLY A 520 7.78 -11.65 -0.52
C GLY A 520 7.01 -11.30 -1.80
N LEU A 521 5.71 -11.57 -1.87
CA LEU A 521 4.86 -11.16 -3.01
C LEU A 521 4.57 -9.66 -3.04
N HIS A 522 4.66 -8.98 -1.89
CA HIS A 522 4.36 -7.55 -1.78
C HIS A 522 5.62 -6.68 -1.81
N ALA A 523 6.76 -7.24 -1.39
CA ALA A 523 8.05 -6.57 -1.43
C ALA A 523 8.55 -6.37 -2.86
N ASP A 524 9.30 -5.29 -3.08
CA ASP A 524 10.02 -5.11 -4.34
C ASP A 524 11.16 -6.14 -4.43
N PRO A 525 11.24 -6.95 -5.50
CA PRO A 525 12.37 -7.83 -5.72
C PRO A 525 13.74 -7.13 -5.74
N ALA A 526 13.80 -5.84 -6.07
CA ALA A 526 15.06 -5.09 -6.07
C ALA A 526 15.46 -4.55 -4.68
N ASP A 527 14.55 -4.57 -3.70
CA ASP A 527 14.81 -4.02 -2.36
C ASP A 527 15.42 -5.09 -1.44
N ALA A 528 16.76 -5.11 -1.40
CA ALA A 528 17.52 -6.03 -0.57
C ALA A 528 17.37 -5.76 0.94
N ALA A 529 17.02 -4.55 1.37
CA ALA A 529 16.78 -4.28 2.79
C ALA A 529 15.46 -4.91 3.23
N MET A 530 14.40 -4.70 2.45
CA MET A 530 13.08 -5.26 2.72
C MET A 530 13.07 -6.80 2.66
N ARG A 531 13.81 -7.39 1.73
CA ARG A 531 13.99 -8.85 1.66
C ARG A 531 14.67 -9.42 2.90
N ARG A 532 15.73 -8.76 3.38
CA ARG A 532 16.40 -9.18 4.63
C ARG A 532 15.44 -9.11 5.81
N GLN A 533 14.60 -8.07 5.92
CA GLN A 533 13.57 -8.00 6.96
C GLN A 533 12.59 -9.17 6.88
N ILE A 534 12.17 -9.57 5.67
CA ILE A 534 11.31 -10.75 5.47
C ILE A 534 12.03 -12.02 5.92
N ASP A 535 13.27 -12.22 5.49
CA ASP A 535 14.09 -13.38 5.88
C ASP A 535 14.35 -13.43 7.39
N GLY A 536 14.32 -12.26 8.05
CA GLY A 536 14.43 -12.11 9.49
C GLY A 536 13.25 -12.67 10.30
N VAL A 537 12.10 -12.95 9.68
CA VAL A 537 11.00 -13.68 10.34
C VAL A 537 11.43 -15.13 10.51
N GLN A 538 11.75 -15.56 11.74
CA GLN A 538 12.30 -16.89 11.99
C GLN A 538 11.21 -17.92 12.27
N ARG A 539 10.26 -17.60 13.14
CA ARG A 539 9.24 -18.54 13.65
C ARG A 539 7.88 -17.87 13.74
N VAL A 540 6.81 -18.57 13.38
CA VAL A 540 5.43 -18.09 13.55
C VAL A 540 4.59 -19.22 14.12
N ALA A 541 4.18 -19.07 15.39
CA ALA A 541 3.39 -20.06 16.10
C ALA A 541 1.95 -19.58 16.31
N PHE A 542 0.98 -20.47 16.05
CA PHE A 542 -0.44 -20.21 16.28
C PHE A 542 -0.94 -21.07 17.43
N SER A 543 -1.36 -20.46 18.54
CA SER A 543 -1.84 -21.18 19.71
C SER A 543 -3.29 -20.80 20.04
N PRO A 544 -4.21 -21.77 20.24
CA PRO A 544 -5.56 -21.46 20.67
C PRO A 544 -5.55 -20.93 22.11
N VAL A 545 -6.23 -19.82 22.35
CA VAL A 545 -6.29 -19.18 23.66
C VAL A 545 -7.71 -18.82 24.06
N PHE A 546 -7.96 -18.79 25.36
CA PHE A 546 -9.21 -18.30 25.94
C PHE A 546 -8.90 -17.06 26.78
N ARG A 547 -9.63 -15.98 26.50
CA ARG A 547 -9.49 -14.70 27.20
C ARG A 547 -10.86 -14.15 27.54
N ARG A 548 -10.91 -13.33 28.58
CA ARG A 548 -12.04 -12.44 28.82
C ARG A 548 -12.07 -11.42 27.68
N LEU A 549 -13.22 -11.29 27.01
CA LEU A 549 -13.38 -10.32 25.93
C LEU A 549 -13.41 -8.89 26.51
N PRO A 550 -12.75 -7.92 25.86
CA PRO A 550 -12.71 -6.52 26.32
C PRO A 550 -14.00 -5.75 25.99
N ALA A 551 -15.16 -6.41 26.03
CA ALA A 551 -16.45 -5.79 25.74
C ALA A 551 -17.11 -5.27 27.04
N SER A 552 -17.73 -4.10 26.96
CA SER A 552 -18.60 -3.60 28.03
C SER A 552 -19.82 -4.50 28.18
N GLY A 553 -20.12 -4.94 29.40
CA GLY A 553 -21.26 -5.82 29.68
C GLY A 553 -20.92 -7.00 30.60
N PRO A 554 -21.74 -8.07 30.59
CA PRO A 554 -21.48 -9.28 31.34
C PRO A 554 -20.10 -9.90 31.01
N LEU A 555 -19.50 -10.59 31.97
CA LEU A 555 -18.19 -11.19 31.83
C LEU A 555 -18.27 -12.35 30.80
N MET A 556 -17.75 -12.11 29.60
CA MET A 556 -17.75 -13.10 28.51
C MET A 556 -16.33 -13.60 28.23
N PHE A 557 -16.21 -14.91 28.03
CA PHE A 557 -14.97 -15.54 27.56
C PHE A 557 -15.11 -15.87 26.08
N GLY A 558 -14.10 -15.47 25.31
CA GLY A 558 -13.99 -15.81 23.89
C GLY A 558 -12.93 -16.86 23.66
N ARG A 559 -13.05 -17.60 22.56
CA ARG A 559 -11.94 -18.37 21.97
C ARG A 559 -11.26 -17.49 20.94
N GLY A 560 -9.93 -17.47 20.97
CA GLY A 560 -9.11 -16.75 20.01
C GLY A 560 -7.86 -17.53 19.63
N VAL A 561 -7.02 -16.87 18.84
CA VAL A 561 -5.71 -17.37 18.45
C VAL A 561 -4.66 -16.36 18.88
N GLN A 562 -3.66 -16.82 19.62
CA GLN A 562 -2.44 -16.09 19.87
C GLN A 562 -1.45 -16.39 18.76
N VAL A 563 -0.98 -15.33 18.09
CA VAL A 563 0.07 -15.41 17.08
C VAL A 563 1.37 -14.94 17.70
N ASN A 564 2.34 -15.83 17.82
CA ASN A 564 3.69 -15.49 18.29
C ASN A 564 4.62 -15.41 17.09
N VAL A 565 5.13 -14.22 16.81
CA VAL A 565 6.08 -13.96 15.71
C VAL A 565 7.45 -13.73 16.31
N THR A 566 8.40 -14.61 16.00
CA THR A 566 9.80 -14.45 16.39
C THR A 566 10.61 -13.94 15.22
N VAL A 567 11.36 -12.87 15.45
CA VAL A 567 12.21 -12.21 14.46
C VAL A 567 13.67 -12.14 14.91
N ASP A 568 14.58 -12.08 13.94
CA ASP A 568 15.98 -11.75 14.12
C ASP A 568 16.21 -10.24 13.95
N ASP A 569 16.55 -9.52 15.02
CA ASP A 569 16.81 -8.07 14.95
C ASP A 569 17.98 -7.72 14.03
N HIS A 570 18.96 -8.62 13.85
CA HIS A 570 20.10 -8.34 12.97
C HIS A 570 19.69 -8.21 11.51
N ALA A 571 18.62 -8.91 11.10
CA ALA A 571 18.08 -8.84 9.75
C ALA A 571 17.52 -7.44 9.41
N PHE A 572 17.11 -6.67 10.42
CA PHE A 572 16.61 -5.30 10.29
C PHE A 572 17.74 -4.26 10.21
N SER A 573 19.01 -4.66 10.19
CA SER A 573 20.17 -3.77 10.02
C SER A 573 20.23 -2.61 11.03
N GLY A 574 19.70 -2.84 12.24
CA GLY A 574 19.65 -1.84 13.30
C GLY A 574 18.40 -0.96 13.29
N ASP A 575 17.45 -1.20 12.39
CA ASP A 575 16.07 -0.70 12.47
C ASP A 575 15.23 -1.56 13.43
N SER A 576 14.13 -1.01 13.95
CA SER A 576 13.23 -1.76 14.82
C SER A 576 12.27 -2.63 13.99
N PRO A 577 12.09 -3.92 14.30
CA PRO A 577 11.08 -4.78 13.68
C PRO A 577 9.65 -4.47 14.14
N PHE A 578 9.47 -3.57 15.11
CA PHE A 578 8.18 -3.27 15.72
C PHE A 578 7.12 -2.91 14.68
N LEU A 579 7.48 -2.08 13.69
CA LEU A 579 6.53 -1.64 12.69
C LEU A 579 6.00 -2.80 11.84
N LEU A 580 6.86 -3.73 11.42
CA LEU A 580 6.43 -4.95 10.73
C LEU A 580 5.48 -5.75 11.62
N GLY A 581 5.82 -5.93 12.90
CA GLY A 581 4.96 -6.62 13.87
C GLY A 581 3.58 -5.96 14.03
N ALA A 582 3.53 -4.63 14.10
CA ALA A 582 2.27 -3.88 14.19
C ALA A 582 1.39 -4.06 12.93
N VAL A 583 2.00 -4.09 11.75
CA VAL A 583 1.30 -4.39 10.49
C VAL A 583 0.79 -5.83 10.47
N LEU A 584 1.61 -6.78 10.89
CA LEU A 584 1.25 -8.20 10.97
C LEU A 584 0.12 -8.45 11.96
N GLU A 585 0.15 -7.80 13.13
CA GLU A 585 -0.92 -7.86 14.12
C GLU A 585 -2.27 -7.47 13.51
N GLN A 586 -2.31 -6.33 12.82
CA GLN A 586 -3.51 -5.86 12.14
C GLN A 586 -3.94 -6.75 10.98
N PHE A 587 -2.98 -7.37 10.29
CA PHE A 587 -3.24 -8.37 9.26
C PHE A 587 -3.91 -9.61 9.85
N PHE A 588 -3.39 -10.17 10.95
CA PHE A 588 -3.96 -11.35 11.61
C PHE A 588 -5.32 -11.06 12.24
N ALA A 589 -5.49 -9.93 12.92
CA ALA A 589 -6.76 -9.53 13.53
C ALA A 589 -7.91 -9.44 12.52
N ARG A 590 -7.62 -9.10 11.26
CA ARG A 590 -8.63 -9.05 10.19
C ARG A 590 -8.99 -10.45 9.66
N HIS A 591 -8.10 -11.44 9.77
CA HIS A 591 -8.34 -12.81 9.25
C HIS A 591 -9.29 -13.61 10.15
N VAL A 592 -9.33 -13.27 11.44
CA VAL A 592 -10.18 -13.94 12.42
C VAL A 592 -11.65 -13.53 12.23
N SER A 593 -12.56 -14.49 12.40
CA SER A 593 -14.01 -14.28 12.30
C SER A 593 -14.51 -13.36 13.42
N ILE A 594 -15.66 -12.71 13.20
CA ILE A 594 -16.28 -11.79 14.17
C ILE A 594 -16.52 -12.40 15.57
N ASN A 595 -16.65 -13.73 15.65
CA ASN A 595 -16.91 -14.47 16.89
C ASN A 595 -15.64 -14.97 17.59
N ALA A 596 -14.47 -14.62 17.08
CA ALA A 596 -13.18 -14.96 17.67
C ALA A 596 -12.30 -13.70 17.77
N PHE A 597 -11.17 -13.79 18.48
CA PHE A 597 -10.19 -12.71 18.55
C PHE A 597 -8.80 -13.19 18.14
N ALA A 598 -7.96 -12.25 17.73
CA ALA A 598 -6.52 -12.46 17.61
C ALA A 598 -5.80 -11.68 18.70
N GLU A 599 -4.77 -12.27 19.30
CA GLU A 599 -3.75 -11.55 20.06
C GLU A 599 -2.39 -11.82 19.40
N CYS A 600 -1.48 -10.85 19.44
CA CYS A 600 -0.20 -10.96 18.75
C CYS A 600 0.94 -10.62 19.71
N VAL A 601 1.98 -11.44 19.70
CA VAL A 601 3.23 -11.20 20.43
C VAL A 601 4.36 -11.14 19.42
N LEU A 602 5.13 -10.05 19.47
CA LEU A 602 6.37 -9.93 18.71
C LEU A 602 7.56 -10.16 19.66
N THR A 603 8.40 -11.12 19.31
CA THR A 603 9.61 -11.45 20.07
C THR A 603 10.83 -11.34 19.18
N SER A 604 11.86 -10.65 19.67
CA SER A 604 13.20 -10.67 19.09
C SER A 604 14.05 -11.74 19.77
N VAL A 605 14.86 -12.45 19.00
CA VAL A 605 15.84 -13.42 19.55
C VAL A 605 16.85 -12.72 20.46
N GLN A 606 17.20 -11.46 20.16
CA GLN A 606 18.22 -10.70 20.87
C GLN A 606 17.66 -9.94 22.07
N ARG A 607 16.46 -9.36 21.94
CA ARG A 607 15.88 -8.44 22.94
C ARG A 607 14.72 -9.04 23.75
N GLY A 608 14.26 -10.24 23.40
CA GLY A 608 13.07 -10.85 24.00
C GLY A 608 11.78 -10.23 23.48
N THR A 609 10.73 -10.18 24.30
CA THR A 609 9.43 -9.64 23.89
C THR A 609 9.52 -8.14 23.62
N LEU A 610 9.22 -7.74 22.39
CA LEU A 610 9.22 -6.34 21.94
C LEU A 610 7.84 -5.71 22.11
N ALA A 611 6.78 -6.45 21.83
CA ALA A 611 5.42 -5.96 21.94
C ALA A 611 4.43 -7.10 22.17
N HIS A 612 3.40 -6.80 22.94
CA HIS A 612 2.24 -7.67 23.12
C HIS A 612 0.98 -6.84 22.87
N TRP A 613 0.30 -7.13 21.76
CA TRP A 613 -0.97 -6.49 21.46
C TRP A 613 -2.13 -7.30 22.04
N PRO A 614 -3.04 -6.66 22.79
CA PRO A 614 -4.13 -7.34 23.46
C PRO A 614 -5.14 -7.92 22.45
N ALA A 615 -6.03 -8.78 22.95
CA ALA A 615 -7.08 -9.42 22.17
C ALA A 615 -7.91 -8.40 21.36
N ARG A 616 -7.82 -8.49 20.03
CA ARG A 616 -8.67 -7.75 19.09
C ARG A 616 -9.73 -8.67 18.49
N ILE A 617 -10.99 -8.28 18.66
CA ILE A 617 -12.13 -9.00 18.06
C ILE A 617 -11.96 -9.01 16.54
N GLY A 618 -12.20 -10.17 15.93
CA GLY A 618 -12.10 -10.36 14.50
C GLY A 618 -12.98 -9.38 13.73
N ARG A 619 -12.43 -8.81 12.67
CA ARG A 619 -13.12 -7.79 11.84
C ARG A 619 -13.63 -8.35 10.52
N ARG A 620 -13.59 -9.66 10.33
CA ARG A 620 -14.15 -10.31 9.14
C ARG A 620 -15.69 -10.30 9.24
N PRO A 621 -16.40 -9.69 8.29
CA PRO A 621 -17.86 -9.75 8.28
C PRO A 621 -18.31 -11.20 8.21
N ALA A 622 -19.32 -11.56 9.01
CA ALA A 622 -20.04 -12.81 8.82
C ALA A 622 -20.81 -12.66 7.49
N ILE A 623 -20.45 -13.46 6.49
CA ILE A 623 -21.17 -13.54 5.22
C ILE A 623 -22.49 -14.27 5.48
#